data_AF-A0A661AI86-F1
#
_entry.id   AF-A0A661AI86-F1
#
_cell.length_a   1.000
_cell.length_b   1.000
_cell.length_c   1.000
_cell.angle_alpha   90.00
_cell.angle_beta   90.00
_cell.angle_gamma   90.00
#
_symmetry.space_group_name_H-M   'P 1'
#
loop_
_entity.id
_entity.type
_entity.pdbx_description
1 polymer ?
#
loop_
_entity_poly.entity_id
_entity_poly.type
_entity_poly.pdbx_seq_one_letter_code
_entity_poly.pdbx_strand_id
1 'polypeptide(L)'
;MKKFLIILILMLIILYACFKKLGIPGKTINTGEEPDSVSVNVSEFIPYEETVRIIPDFNTSLDGLTLEDIANLRIQKVEQYKFLNFFPPDYHPLKHPHSSIYNRITGGKAWIKSVPFYIVNPYILIILSPANHVTPLNFYCSNFSIVYTYGKIVETHRGANARCWFEKVFNSPDFPGRIRIWMVNAYDAGFHYINLDFHECDNVEKESNPHNIMNTVYSNVSFYHVGRYGVNNISAEDRNAWIKLCMKDMFTRITLKLWREKPASIDAKPDIIYEIQVIPY
;
A
#
# COMPACT_ATOMS: atom_id res chain seq x y z
N MET A 1 -23.82 2.78 56.02
CA MET A 1 -22.86 3.15 54.96
C MET A 1 -21.77 2.10 54.72
N LYS A 2 -20.91 1.75 55.69
CA LYS A 2 -19.78 0.79 55.46
C LYS A 2 -20.20 -0.59 54.92
N LYS A 3 -21.32 -1.15 55.38
CA LYS A 3 -21.83 -2.45 54.89
C LYS A 3 -22.28 -2.42 53.42
N PHE A 4 -22.78 -1.28 52.94
CA PHE A 4 -23.25 -1.13 51.56
C PHE A 4 -22.09 -1.06 50.56
N LEU A 5 -20.99 -0.40 50.95
CA LEU A 5 -19.78 -0.31 50.15
C LEU A 5 -19.12 -1.69 49.95
N ILE A 6 -19.10 -2.52 50.99
CA ILE A 6 -18.53 -3.88 50.92
C ILE A 6 -19.34 -4.76 49.96
N ILE A 7 -20.67 -4.66 49.98
CA ILE A 7 -21.55 -5.39 49.06
C ILE A 7 -21.34 -4.95 47.61
N LEU A 8 -21.18 -3.64 47.37
CA LEU A 8 -20.93 -3.12 46.03
C LEU A 8 -19.57 -3.59 45.46
N ILE A 9 -18.52 -3.60 46.28
CA ILE A 9 -17.19 -4.09 45.87
C ILE A 9 -17.25 -5.59 45.55
N LEU A 10 -17.92 -6.39 46.39
CA LEU A 10 -18.11 -7.82 46.12
C LEU A 10 -18.89 -8.07 44.82
N MET A 11 -19.94 -7.29 44.55
CA MET A 11 -20.67 -7.37 43.28
C MET A 11 -19.77 -7.05 42.08
N LEU A 12 -18.93 -6.01 42.15
CA LEU A 12 -18.01 -5.64 41.07
C LEU A 12 -16.95 -6.73 40.82
N ILE A 13 -16.42 -7.35 41.88
CA ILE A 13 -15.47 -8.47 41.76
C ILE A 13 -16.12 -9.68 41.11
N ILE A 14 -17.36 -10.02 41.51
CA ILE A 14 -18.12 -11.13 40.91
C ILE A 14 -18.43 -10.83 39.44
N LEU A 15 -18.85 -9.59 39.12
CA LEU A 15 -19.13 -9.18 37.75
C LEU A 15 -17.88 -9.29 36.87
N TYR A 16 -16.72 -8.82 37.37
CA TYR A 16 -15.43 -8.92 36.68
C TYR A 16 -15.02 -10.38 36.47
N ALA A 17 -15.18 -11.24 37.47
CA ALA A 17 -14.89 -12.66 37.37
C ALA A 17 -15.82 -13.36 36.35
N CYS A 18 -17.10 -12.99 36.31
CA CYS A 18 -18.06 -13.48 35.30
C CYS A 18 -17.67 -13.03 33.89
N PHE A 19 -17.27 -11.77 33.69
CA PHE A 19 -16.79 -11.29 32.38
C PHE A 19 -15.52 -12.01 31.91
N LYS A 20 -14.60 -12.33 32.84
CA LYS A 20 -13.39 -13.09 32.51
C LYS A 20 -13.68 -14.56 32.16
N LYS A 21 -14.68 -15.17 32.80
CA LYS A 21 -15.05 -16.58 32.61
C LYS A 21 -16.00 -16.80 31.43
N LEU A 22 -16.80 -15.78 31.07
CA LEU A 22 -17.70 -15.81 29.91
C LEU A 22 -16.99 -15.63 28.57
N GLY A 23 -15.66 -15.49 28.56
CA GLY A 23 -14.87 -15.51 27.34
C GLY A 23 -15.49 -14.63 26.27
N ILE A 24 -15.66 -13.33 26.55
CA ILE A 24 -15.83 -12.37 25.46
C ILE A 24 -14.64 -12.66 24.54
N PRO A 25 -14.84 -13.09 23.29
CA PRO A 25 -13.74 -13.30 22.39
C PRO A 25 -13.13 -11.93 22.20
N GLY A 26 -12.05 -11.66 22.95
CA GLY A 26 -11.04 -10.75 22.48
C GLY A 26 -10.74 -11.26 21.08
N LYS A 27 -11.00 -10.44 20.07
CA LYS A 27 -10.40 -10.64 18.77
C LYS A 27 -8.91 -10.65 19.03
N THR A 28 -8.36 -11.83 19.27
CA THR A 28 -6.99 -12.15 18.92
C THR A 28 -6.99 -11.94 17.42
N ILE A 29 -6.57 -10.74 17.02
CA ILE A 29 -6.08 -10.53 15.68
C ILE A 29 -4.91 -11.49 15.61
N ASN A 30 -5.09 -12.62 14.93
CA ASN A 30 -4.00 -13.49 14.55
C ASN A 30 -3.03 -12.63 13.75
N THR A 31 -2.03 -12.09 14.44
CA THR A 31 -0.82 -11.55 13.85
C THR A 31 0.00 -12.75 13.40
N GLY A 32 0.10 -12.95 12.09
CA GLY A 32 1.21 -13.69 11.50
C GLY A 32 1.04 -15.19 11.33
N GLU A 33 -0.07 -15.66 10.76
CA GLU A 33 0.08 -16.78 9.82
C GLU A 33 0.45 -16.14 8.48
N GLU A 34 1.72 -16.34 8.08
CA GLU A 34 2.19 -16.11 6.72
C GLU A 34 1.16 -16.83 5.82
N PRO A 35 0.43 -16.14 4.92
CA PRO A 35 -0.48 -16.84 4.02
C PRO A 35 0.36 -17.88 3.30
N ASP A 36 -0.05 -19.14 3.40
CA ASP A 36 0.58 -20.29 2.75
C ASP A 36 1.10 -19.82 1.40
N SER A 37 2.43 -19.86 1.24
CA SER A 37 3.10 -19.44 0.02
C SER A 37 2.61 -20.35 -1.09
N VAL A 38 1.51 -19.96 -1.74
CA VAL A 38 1.08 -20.58 -2.98
C VAL A 38 2.22 -20.29 -3.92
N SER A 39 3.02 -21.31 -4.20
CA SER A 39 4.02 -21.31 -5.25
C SER A 39 3.29 -21.21 -6.58
N VAL A 40 2.76 -20.02 -6.86
CA VAL A 40 2.45 -19.62 -8.22
C VAL A 40 3.79 -19.73 -8.93
N ASN A 41 3.86 -20.55 -9.96
CA ASN A 41 5.04 -20.68 -10.80
C ASN A 41 5.17 -19.33 -11.54
N VAL A 42 5.75 -18.34 -10.87
CA VAL A 42 5.83 -16.99 -11.40
C VAL A 42 6.95 -17.04 -12.42
N SER A 43 6.58 -17.04 -13.69
CA SER A 43 7.56 -16.93 -14.78
C SER A 43 8.51 -15.77 -14.49
N GLU A 44 9.79 -15.98 -14.78
CA GLU A 44 10.84 -14.95 -14.72
C GLU A 44 10.34 -13.63 -15.33
N PHE A 45 10.55 -12.52 -14.62
CA PHE A 45 10.17 -11.21 -15.13
C PHE A 45 11.17 -10.75 -16.20
N ILE A 46 10.68 -10.57 -17.42
CA ILE A 46 11.48 -10.05 -18.54
C ILE A 46 11.09 -8.59 -18.76
N PRO A 47 11.97 -7.63 -18.42
CA PRO A 47 11.67 -6.21 -18.58
C PRO A 47 11.55 -5.82 -20.06
N TYR A 48 10.61 -4.93 -20.34
CA TYR A 48 10.52 -4.28 -21.65
C TYR A 48 11.71 -3.33 -21.86
N GLU A 49 12.28 -3.33 -23.05
CA GLU A 49 13.56 -2.65 -23.31
C GLU A 49 13.43 -1.14 -23.58
N GLU A 50 12.25 -0.66 -23.96
CA GLU A 50 12.08 0.74 -24.33
C GLU A 50 11.63 1.63 -23.16
N THR A 51 11.78 2.94 -23.37
CA THR A 51 11.29 3.97 -22.46
C THR A 51 9.83 4.28 -22.72
N VAL A 52 9.02 4.28 -21.67
CA VAL A 52 7.57 4.49 -21.76
C VAL A 52 7.14 5.51 -20.72
N ARG A 53 6.39 6.53 -21.13
CA ARG A 53 5.75 7.46 -20.21
C ARG A 53 4.41 6.89 -19.76
N ILE A 54 4.23 6.71 -18.46
CA ILE A 54 2.97 6.25 -17.87
C ILE A 54 2.12 7.46 -17.52
N ILE A 55 0.88 7.47 -18.01
CA ILE A 55 -0.10 8.54 -17.80
C ILE A 55 -1.16 8.06 -16.79
N PRO A 56 -1.21 8.64 -15.58
CA PRO A 56 -2.22 8.30 -14.58
C PRO A 56 -3.61 8.85 -14.94
N ASP A 57 -4.63 8.13 -14.51
CA ASP A 57 -6.03 8.52 -14.54
C ASP A 57 -6.50 8.99 -13.15
N PHE A 58 -7.01 10.22 -13.09
CA PHE A 58 -7.51 10.86 -11.87
C PHE A 58 -9.02 10.99 -11.82
N ASN A 59 -9.71 10.73 -12.93
CA ASN A 59 -11.10 11.16 -13.14
C ASN A 59 -12.09 10.00 -13.12
N THR A 60 -11.62 8.77 -13.27
CA THR A 60 -12.51 7.60 -13.25
C THR A 60 -13.06 7.34 -11.85
N SER A 61 -14.37 7.55 -11.68
CA SER A 61 -15.11 7.14 -10.49
C SER A 61 -15.54 5.67 -10.61
N LEU A 62 -15.65 5.01 -9.46
CA LEU A 62 -16.15 3.64 -9.33
C LEU A 62 -17.45 3.57 -8.51
N ASP A 63 -18.01 4.72 -8.13
CA ASP A 63 -19.24 4.79 -7.36
C ASP A 63 -20.41 4.18 -8.15
N GLY A 64 -21.13 3.26 -7.51
CA GLY A 64 -22.31 2.61 -8.10
C GLY A 64 -22.00 1.48 -9.10
N LEU A 65 -20.73 1.26 -9.47
CA LEU A 65 -20.35 0.15 -10.34
C LEU A 65 -20.50 -1.20 -9.64
N THR A 66 -20.87 -2.24 -10.40
CA THR A 66 -20.86 -3.61 -9.88
C THR A 66 -19.42 -4.13 -9.72
N LEU A 67 -19.24 -5.20 -8.95
CA LEU A 67 -17.92 -5.83 -8.79
C LEU A 67 -17.35 -6.30 -10.15
N GLU A 68 -18.22 -6.80 -11.02
CA GLU A 68 -17.85 -7.25 -12.37
C GLU A 68 -17.41 -6.08 -13.25
N ASP A 69 -18.12 -4.94 -13.20
CA ASP A 69 -17.72 -3.74 -13.94
C ASP A 69 -16.36 -3.21 -13.47
N ILE A 70 -16.11 -3.23 -12.16
CA ILE A 70 -14.83 -2.85 -11.57
C ILE A 70 -13.71 -3.80 -12.04
N ALA A 71 -13.98 -5.10 -12.08
CA ALA A 71 -13.03 -6.10 -12.56
C ALA A 71 -12.70 -5.92 -14.05
N ASN A 72 -13.72 -5.72 -14.89
CA ASN A 72 -13.56 -5.48 -16.32
C ASN A 72 -12.78 -4.19 -16.60
N LEU A 73 -13.07 -3.13 -15.86
CA LEU A 73 -12.29 -1.89 -15.94
C LEU A 73 -10.83 -2.13 -15.56
N ARG A 74 -10.56 -2.86 -14.47
CA ARG A 74 -9.20 -3.18 -14.05
C ARG A 74 -8.44 -3.97 -15.12
N ILE A 75 -9.07 -4.97 -15.74
CA ILE A 75 -8.50 -5.73 -16.86
C ILE A 75 -8.18 -4.80 -18.03
N GLN A 76 -9.14 -3.94 -18.43
CA GLN A 76 -8.92 -2.96 -19.51
C GLN A 76 -7.74 -2.04 -19.20
N LYS A 77 -7.63 -1.57 -17.95
CA LYS A 77 -6.48 -0.77 -17.51
C LYS A 77 -5.20 -1.57 -17.59
N VAL A 78 -5.15 -2.84 -17.16
CA VAL A 78 -3.99 -3.76 -17.26
C VAL A 78 -3.60 -4.13 -18.70
N GLU A 79 -4.51 -4.05 -19.66
CA GLU A 79 -4.18 -4.26 -21.06
C GLU A 79 -3.44 -3.05 -21.69
N GLN A 80 -3.68 -1.82 -21.19
CA GLN A 80 -3.13 -0.58 -21.76
C GLN A 80 -1.59 -0.55 -21.88
N TYR A 81 -0.88 -1.16 -20.93
CA TYR A 81 0.58 -1.28 -20.89
C TYR A 81 1.00 -2.74 -20.65
N LYS A 82 0.24 -3.70 -21.19
CA LYS A 82 0.55 -5.13 -21.07
C LYS A 82 1.96 -5.49 -21.52
N PHE A 83 2.48 -4.79 -22.52
CA PHE A 83 3.84 -4.98 -23.06
C PHE A 83 4.95 -4.73 -22.03
N LEU A 84 4.67 -4.06 -20.90
CA LEU A 84 5.61 -3.91 -19.79
C LEU A 84 5.82 -5.21 -18.98
N ASN A 85 5.02 -6.25 -19.25
CA ASN A 85 5.08 -7.57 -18.62
C ASN A 85 4.94 -7.56 -17.09
N PHE A 86 4.36 -6.51 -16.50
CA PHE A 86 4.16 -6.43 -15.05
C PHE A 86 3.19 -7.48 -14.54
N PHE A 87 2.10 -7.74 -15.27
CA PHE A 87 1.03 -8.67 -14.87
C PHE A 87 1.17 -10.02 -15.58
N PRO A 88 0.68 -11.12 -15.00
CA PRO A 88 0.66 -12.41 -15.66
C PRO A 88 -0.26 -12.42 -16.90
N PRO A 89 0.00 -13.26 -17.92
CA PRO A 89 -0.77 -13.28 -19.17
C PRO A 89 -2.27 -13.57 -19.01
N ASP A 90 -2.64 -14.31 -17.98
CA ASP A 90 -4.01 -14.73 -17.63
C ASP A 90 -4.58 -13.93 -16.45
N TYR A 91 -4.05 -12.74 -16.20
CA TYR A 91 -4.48 -11.84 -15.13
C TYR A 91 -6.00 -11.65 -15.08
N HIS A 92 -6.58 -11.85 -13.90
CA HIS A 92 -7.97 -11.56 -13.64
C HIS A 92 -8.21 -11.23 -12.16
N PRO A 93 -8.70 -10.03 -11.81
CA PRO A 93 -8.75 -9.55 -10.43
C PRO A 93 -9.69 -10.36 -9.52
N LEU A 94 -10.69 -11.05 -10.09
CA LEU A 94 -11.62 -11.91 -9.34
C LEU A 94 -11.22 -13.41 -9.32
N LYS A 95 -10.09 -13.80 -9.93
CA LYS A 95 -9.58 -15.18 -9.89
C LYS A 95 -8.37 -15.28 -8.98
N HIS A 96 -8.12 -16.48 -8.45
CA HIS A 96 -6.92 -16.73 -7.65
C HIS A 96 -5.64 -16.48 -8.49
N PRO A 97 -4.57 -15.88 -7.94
CA PRO A 97 -4.41 -15.41 -6.55
C PRO A 97 -4.96 -14.00 -6.28
N HIS A 98 -5.24 -13.21 -7.32
CA HIS A 98 -5.60 -11.79 -7.24
C HIS A 98 -6.89 -11.50 -6.47
N SER A 99 -7.82 -12.46 -6.48
CA SER A 99 -9.12 -12.35 -5.83
C SER A 99 -9.05 -12.06 -4.32
N SER A 100 -7.93 -12.36 -3.67
CA SER A 100 -7.64 -11.99 -2.28
C SER A 100 -7.66 -10.47 -2.03
N ILE A 101 -7.35 -9.67 -3.06
CA ILE A 101 -7.34 -8.20 -3.01
C ILE A 101 -8.75 -7.63 -3.23
N TYR A 102 -9.51 -8.21 -4.16
CA TYR A 102 -10.74 -7.60 -4.71
C TYR A 102 -12.05 -8.19 -4.19
N ASN A 103 -12.10 -9.45 -3.74
CA ASN A 103 -13.36 -10.15 -3.42
C ASN A 103 -14.17 -9.55 -2.25
N ARG A 104 -13.58 -8.63 -1.50
CA ARG A 104 -14.21 -7.94 -0.36
C ARG A 104 -14.76 -6.55 -0.72
N ILE A 105 -14.66 -6.14 -1.98
CA ILE A 105 -15.37 -4.98 -2.52
C ILE A 105 -16.86 -5.29 -2.55
N THR A 106 -17.67 -4.36 -2.05
CA THR A 106 -19.13 -4.46 -2.24
C THR A 106 -19.54 -3.62 -3.44
N GLY A 107 -20.03 -4.29 -4.49
CA GLY A 107 -20.55 -3.63 -5.68
C GLY A 107 -21.74 -2.70 -5.37
N GLY A 108 -21.91 -1.65 -6.18
CA GLY A 108 -22.98 -0.66 -6.02
C GLY A 108 -22.76 0.34 -4.88
N LYS A 109 -21.71 0.17 -4.06
CA LYS A 109 -21.39 1.10 -2.97
C LYS A 109 -20.46 2.22 -3.43
N ALA A 110 -20.57 3.35 -2.73
CA ALA A 110 -19.63 4.44 -2.88
C ALA A 110 -18.25 4.09 -2.31
N TRP A 111 -17.25 4.89 -2.68
CA TRP A 111 -15.86 4.73 -2.28
C TRP A 111 -15.39 5.89 -1.39
N ILE A 112 -14.36 5.64 -0.58
CA ILE A 112 -13.51 6.75 -0.15
C ILE A 112 -12.91 7.37 -1.40
N LYS A 113 -13.14 8.67 -1.59
CA LYS A 113 -12.90 9.43 -2.83
C LYS A 113 -11.61 9.09 -3.59
N SER A 114 -10.51 8.84 -2.87
CA SER A 114 -9.18 8.59 -3.45
C SER A 114 -8.85 7.12 -3.67
N VAL A 115 -9.58 6.19 -3.07
CA VAL A 115 -9.31 4.74 -3.15
C VAL A 115 -9.50 4.17 -4.57
N PRO A 116 -10.43 4.65 -5.40
CA PRO A 116 -10.50 4.28 -6.82
C PRO A 116 -9.17 4.44 -7.57
N PHE A 117 -8.32 5.39 -7.17
CA PHE A 117 -7.02 5.65 -7.80
C PHE A 117 -6.13 4.40 -7.87
N TYR A 118 -6.14 3.57 -6.82
CA TYR A 118 -5.35 2.34 -6.76
C TYR A 118 -5.83 1.31 -7.81
N ILE A 119 -7.14 1.26 -8.08
CA ILE A 119 -7.74 0.32 -9.04
C ILE A 119 -7.52 0.81 -10.48
N VAL A 120 -7.71 2.10 -10.74
CA VAL A 120 -7.69 2.64 -12.12
C VAL A 120 -6.27 2.87 -12.66
N ASN A 121 -5.24 2.77 -11.80
CA ASN A 121 -3.83 2.95 -12.16
C ASN A 121 -2.95 1.73 -11.82
N PRO A 122 -3.14 0.55 -12.46
CA PRO A 122 -2.40 -0.67 -12.15
C PRO A 122 -0.87 -0.56 -12.23
N TYR A 123 -0.34 0.30 -13.11
CA TYR A 123 1.09 0.40 -13.38
C TYR A 123 1.85 1.32 -12.42
N ILE A 124 1.12 2.03 -11.57
CA ILE A 124 1.71 2.71 -10.43
C ILE A 124 1.86 1.65 -9.34
N LEU A 125 2.91 0.84 -9.48
CA LEU A 125 3.16 -0.34 -8.63
C LEU A 125 3.28 0.05 -7.16
N ILE A 126 3.94 1.19 -6.90
CA ILE A 126 4.08 1.79 -5.58
C ILE A 126 3.27 3.07 -5.49
N ILE A 127 2.45 3.16 -4.46
CA ILE A 127 1.73 4.39 -4.14
C ILE A 127 2.17 4.88 -2.76
N LEU A 128 2.51 6.17 -2.66
CA LEU A 128 2.84 6.80 -1.39
C LEU A 128 1.64 7.57 -0.84
N SER A 129 1.45 7.54 0.47
CA SER A 129 0.50 8.42 1.19
C SER A 129 1.16 9.01 2.44
N PRO A 130 0.61 10.07 3.05
CA PRO A 130 0.94 10.38 4.44
C PRO A 130 0.62 9.15 5.33
N ALA A 131 1.44 8.91 6.36
CA ALA A 131 1.48 7.65 7.11
C ALA A 131 0.09 7.10 7.56
N ASN A 132 -0.75 7.97 8.11
CA ASN A 132 -2.08 7.64 8.65
C ASN A 132 -3.24 7.88 7.67
N HIS A 133 -2.96 8.06 6.37
CA HIS A 133 -3.95 8.31 5.34
C HIS A 133 -3.94 7.22 4.26
N VAL A 134 -5.08 7.00 3.60
CA VAL A 134 -5.19 6.13 2.42
C VAL A 134 -5.13 6.92 1.11
N THR A 135 -5.21 8.26 1.16
CA THR A 135 -5.18 9.06 -0.06
C THR A 135 -3.76 9.13 -0.63
N PRO A 136 -3.55 8.76 -1.91
CA PRO A 136 -2.27 8.87 -2.57
C PRO A 136 -1.76 10.32 -2.60
N LEU A 137 -0.45 10.52 -2.39
CA LEU A 137 0.19 11.83 -2.51
C LEU A 137 0.07 12.37 -3.94
N ASN A 138 0.23 11.50 -4.92
CA ASN A 138 0.14 11.82 -6.33
C ASN A 138 -1.31 12.13 -6.78
N PHE A 139 -2.34 11.70 -6.02
CA PHE A 139 -3.72 12.15 -6.20
C PHE A 139 -3.94 13.59 -5.71
N TYR A 140 -3.31 14.00 -4.60
CA TYR A 140 -3.39 15.38 -4.11
C TYR A 140 -2.59 16.35 -4.96
N CYS A 141 -1.38 15.92 -5.33
CA CYS A 141 -0.40 16.72 -6.02
C CYS A 141 -0.33 16.17 -7.44
N SER A 142 -1.23 16.67 -8.30
CA SER A 142 -1.25 16.35 -9.73
C SER A 142 -0.11 17.06 -10.46
N ASN A 143 0.23 16.60 -11.67
CA ASN A 143 1.37 17.08 -12.48
C ASN A 143 2.75 16.58 -12.03
N PHE A 144 2.87 15.26 -11.87
CA PHE A 144 4.14 14.53 -11.77
C PHE A 144 4.37 13.74 -13.06
N SER A 145 5.59 13.24 -13.27
CA SER A 145 5.90 12.34 -14.39
C SER A 145 6.21 10.94 -13.89
N ILE A 146 5.69 9.91 -14.55
CA ILE A 146 6.15 8.53 -14.37
C ILE A 146 6.77 8.07 -15.68
N VAL A 147 8.01 7.61 -15.60
CA VAL A 147 8.74 7.05 -16.74
C VAL A 147 9.24 5.67 -16.38
N TYR A 148 8.90 4.68 -17.21
CA TYR A 148 9.50 3.36 -17.19
C TYR A 148 10.69 3.32 -18.15
N THR A 149 11.77 2.64 -17.78
CA THR A 149 12.89 2.30 -18.67
C THR A 149 13.55 1.03 -18.13
N TYR A 150 13.50 -0.06 -18.91
CA TYR A 150 14.23 -1.31 -18.67
C TYR A 150 14.24 -1.78 -17.21
N GLY A 151 13.06 -2.12 -16.68
CA GLY A 151 12.89 -2.61 -15.31
C GLY A 151 12.98 -1.54 -14.22
N LYS A 152 13.13 -0.25 -14.57
CA LYS A 152 13.09 0.87 -13.62
C LYS A 152 11.89 1.76 -13.88
N ILE A 153 11.13 2.10 -12.84
CA ILE A 153 10.09 3.13 -12.86
C ILE A 153 10.60 4.33 -12.06
N VAL A 154 10.51 5.52 -12.62
CA VAL A 154 10.85 6.78 -11.94
C VAL A 154 9.63 7.68 -11.90
N GLU A 155 9.14 7.97 -10.70
CA GLU A 155 8.11 8.97 -10.40
C GLU A 155 8.80 10.27 -9.96
N THR A 156 8.60 11.35 -10.70
CA THR A 156 9.26 12.64 -10.43
C THR A 156 8.26 13.74 -10.12
N HIS A 157 8.42 14.34 -8.95
CA HIS A 157 7.71 15.51 -8.47
C HIS A 157 8.65 16.72 -8.56
N ARG A 158 8.23 17.79 -9.25
CA ARG A 158 9.02 19.03 -9.39
C ARG A 158 8.17 20.24 -9.09
N GLY A 159 8.84 21.29 -8.63
CA GLY A 159 8.22 22.59 -8.48
C GLY A 159 6.96 22.59 -7.62
N ALA A 160 5.84 23.11 -8.14
CA ALA A 160 4.62 23.33 -7.36
C ALA A 160 4.04 22.00 -6.86
N ASN A 161 4.25 20.94 -7.65
CA ASN A 161 3.91 19.59 -7.29
C ASN A 161 4.76 19.06 -6.12
N ALA A 162 6.08 19.29 -6.14
CA ALA A 162 6.97 18.93 -5.03
C ALA A 162 6.63 19.68 -3.74
N ARG A 163 6.32 20.98 -3.84
CA ARG A 163 5.85 21.78 -2.70
C ARG A 163 4.56 21.22 -2.09
N CYS A 164 3.56 20.93 -2.92
CA CYS A 164 2.32 20.27 -2.47
C CYS A 164 2.63 18.95 -1.77
N TRP A 165 3.55 18.15 -2.32
CA TRP A 165 3.93 16.85 -1.76
C TRP A 165 4.49 17.00 -0.35
N PHE A 166 5.47 17.89 -0.15
CA PHE A 166 6.04 18.17 1.18
C PHE A 166 5.00 18.73 2.14
N GLU A 167 4.14 19.65 1.69
CA GLU A 167 3.06 20.19 2.52
C GLU A 167 2.13 19.06 2.99
N LYS A 168 1.73 18.11 2.13
CA LYS A 168 0.89 16.98 2.55
C LYS A 168 1.59 16.03 3.52
N VAL A 169 2.88 15.77 3.33
CA VAL A 169 3.65 14.85 4.17
C VAL A 169 3.98 15.44 5.55
N PHE A 170 4.24 16.74 5.63
CA PHE A 170 4.63 17.39 6.90
C PHE A 170 3.47 18.04 7.66
N ASN A 171 2.27 18.15 7.07
CA ASN A 171 1.09 18.76 7.71
C ASN A 171 0.32 17.80 8.67
N SER A 172 0.89 16.67 9.05
CA SER A 172 0.33 15.79 10.07
C SER A 172 0.83 16.21 11.46
N PRO A 173 -0.05 16.48 12.45
CA PRO A 173 0.39 16.83 13.80
C PRO A 173 1.04 15.65 14.51
N ASP A 174 0.55 14.43 14.27
CA ASP A 174 1.00 13.22 14.97
C ASP A 174 2.17 12.54 14.25
N PHE A 175 2.24 12.68 12.92
CA PHE A 175 3.18 11.94 12.07
C PHE A 175 3.86 12.83 11.00
N PRO A 176 4.44 13.99 11.37
CA PRO A 176 5.07 14.88 10.39
C PRO A 176 6.25 14.19 9.72
N GLY A 177 6.35 14.31 8.39
CA GLY A 177 7.45 13.72 7.63
C GLY A 177 7.31 12.22 7.41
N ARG A 178 6.30 11.57 7.99
CA ARG A 178 6.08 10.12 7.81
C ARG A 178 5.19 9.85 6.62
N ILE A 179 5.68 8.97 5.76
CA ILE A 179 4.94 8.47 4.61
C ILE A 179 4.76 6.97 4.76
N ARG A 180 3.70 6.48 4.12
CA ARG A 180 3.41 5.06 3.99
C ARG A 180 3.61 4.64 2.56
N ILE A 181 4.22 3.46 2.39
CA ILE A 181 4.39 2.78 1.12
C ILE A 181 3.25 1.78 0.94
N TRP A 182 2.49 1.89 -0.14
CA TRP A 182 1.45 0.96 -0.53
C TRP A 182 1.93 0.09 -1.69
N MET A 183 1.78 -1.23 -1.52
CA MET A 183 2.18 -2.23 -2.50
C MET A 183 0.98 -2.92 -3.18
N VAL A 184 -0.24 -2.41 -3.06
CA VAL A 184 -1.43 -3.12 -3.58
C VAL A 184 -1.31 -3.46 -5.07
N ASN A 185 -0.79 -2.54 -5.88
CA ASN A 185 -0.59 -2.75 -7.31
C ASN A 185 0.63 -3.63 -7.61
N ALA A 186 1.74 -3.45 -6.89
CA ALA A 186 2.90 -4.34 -6.98
C ALA A 186 2.51 -5.79 -6.66
N TYR A 187 1.79 -6.01 -5.55
CA TYR A 187 1.31 -7.32 -5.13
C TYR A 187 0.32 -7.90 -6.15
N ASP A 188 -0.62 -7.10 -6.64
CA ASP A 188 -1.55 -7.52 -7.69
C ASP A 188 -0.86 -7.90 -9.02
N ALA A 189 0.24 -7.22 -9.35
CA ALA A 189 1.11 -7.56 -10.48
C ALA A 189 2.02 -8.79 -10.21
N GLY A 190 1.99 -9.35 -9.01
CA GLY A 190 2.79 -10.52 -8.63
C GLY A 190 4.15 -10.18 -8.00
N PHE A 191 4.49 -8.89 -7.81
CA PHE A 191 5.67 -8.46 -7.05
C PHE A 191 5.35 -8.46 -5.56
N HIS A 192 5.39 -9.65 -4.96
CA HIS A 192 4.94 -9.86 -3.58
C HIS A 192 5.93 -9.38 -2.51
N TYR A 193 7.17 -9.09 -2.89
CA TYR A 193 8.24 -8.71 -1.95
C TYR A 193 8.85 -7.37 -2.32
N ILE A 194 9.19 -6.59 -1.30
CA ILE A 194 9.77 -5.26 -1.44
C ILE A 194 10.80 -4.99 -0.35
N ASN A 195 11.76 -4.12 -0.66
CA ASN A 195 12.64 -3.52 0.32
C ASN A 195 12.91 -2.06 -0.08
N LEU A 196 13.05 -1.18 0.90
CA LEU A 196 13.57 0.16 0.67
C LEU A 196 15.09 0.12 0.75
N ASP A 197 15.76 0.41 -0.36
CA ASP A 197 17.21 0.43 -0.43
C ASP A 197 17.72 1.73 0.17
N PHE A 198 17.96 1.71 1.48
CA PHE A 198 18.39 2.89 2.24
C PHE A 198 19.68 3.52 1.70
N HIS A 199 20.59 2.71 1.16
CA HIS A 199 21.86 3.21 0.61
C HIS A 199 21.67 4.02 -0.67
N GLU A 200 20.57 3.81 -1.38
CA GLU A 200 20.17 4.53 -2.59
C GLU A 200 19.07 5.58 -2.31
N CYS A 201 18.78 5.88 -1.05
CA CYS A 201 17.82 6.90 -0.65
C CYS A 201 18.49 8.20 -0.18
N ASP A 202 17.83 9.32 -0.44
CA ASP A 202 18.21 10.65 0.05
C ASP A 202 17.05 11.24 0.87
N ASN A 203 17.38 11.95 1.95
CA ASN A 203 16.41 12.58 2.86
C ASN A 203 15.45 11.58 3.58
N VAL A 204 15.88 10.33 3.76
CA VAL A 204 15.15 9.31 4.54
C VAL A 204 15.88 9.06 5.86
N GLU A 205 15.15 9.02 6.97
CA GLU A 205 15.69 8.70 8.28
C GLU A 205 15.81 7.19 8.46
N LYS A 206 16.96 6.74 8.98
CA LYS A 206 17.20 5.32 9.27
C LYS A 206 16.18 4.79 10.28
N GLU A 207 15.63 3.60 10.01
CA GLU A 207 14.71 2.93 10.92
C GLU A 207 15.41 1.87 11.78
N SER A 208 15.03 1.78 13.05
CA SER A 208 15.56 0.85 14.04
C SER A 208 14.77 -0.46 14.13
N ASN A 209 13.49 -0.43 13.76
CA ASN A 209 12.64 -1.62 13.79
C ASN A 209 13.12 -2.66 12.74
N PRO A 210 13.51 -3.88 13.15
CA PRO A 210 14.02 -4.91 12.23
C PRO A 210 12.96 -5.41 11.24
N HIS A 211 11.66 -5.24 11.53
CA HIS A 211 10.58 -5.65 10.64
C HIS A 211 10.18 -4.57 9.64
N ASN A 212 10.75 -3.36 9.72
CA ASN A 212 10.46 -2.29 8.79
C ASN A 212 10.95 -2.62 7.38
N ILE A 213 10.22 -2.13 6.37
CA ILE A 213 10.51 -2.27 4.93
C ILE A 213 11.94 -1.90 4.52
N MET A 214 12.61 -1.04 5.30
CA MET A 214 14.02 -0.68 5.10
C MET A 214 14.99 -1.81 5.49
N ASN A 215 14.66 -2.59 6.52
CA ASN A 215 15.57 -3.51 7.19
C ASN A 215 15.33 -4.98 6.83
N THR A 216 14.25 -5.30 6.11
CA THR A 216 13.90 -6.66 5.74
C THR A 216 13.31 -6.74 4.34
N VAL A 217 13.22 -7.97 3.82
CA VAL A 217 12.40 -8.33 2.67
C VAL A 217 10.94 -8.35 3.15
N TYR A 218 10.22 -7.27 2.88
CA TYR A 218 8.88 -7.04 3.38
C TYR A 218 7.81 -7.54 2.39
N SER A 219 6.71 -8.07 2.90
CA SER A 219 5.55 -8.53 2.11
C SER A 219 4.28 -8.32 2.92
N ASN A 220 3.27 -7.69 2.33
CA ASN A 220 1.96 -7.57 2.97
C ASN A 220 0.84 -7.30 1.94
N VAL A 221 -0.16 -8.17 1.92
CA VAL A 221 -1.35 -7.99 1.09
C VAL A 221 -2.24 -6.87 1.64
N SER A 222 -2.34 -5.78 0.90
CA SER A 222 -3.44 -4.82 1.08
C SER A 222 -4.67 -5.29 0.30
N PHE A 223 -5.84 -5.27 0.93
CA PHE A 223 -7.10 -5.69 0.30
C PHE A 223 -8.18 -4.62 0.44
N TYR A 224 -9.09 -4.57 -0.52
CA TYR A 224 -10.25 -3.68 -0.46
C TYR A 224 -11.32 -4.24 0.48
N HIS A 225 -12.10 -3.38 1.12
CA HIS A 225 -13.17 -3.77 2.05
C HIS A 225 -14.16 -2.62 2.23
N VAL A 226 -15.31 -2.88 2.85
CA VAL A 226 -16.21 -1.81 3.31
C VAL A 226 -15.75 -1.32 4.68
N GLY A 227 -15.38 -0.05 4.77
CA GLY A 227 -14.95 0.57 6.02
C GLY A 227 -16.11 0.91 6.97
N ARG A 228 -15.78 1.48 8.15
CA ARG A 228 -16.76 1.83 9.20
C ARG A 228 -17.91 2.74 8.75
N TYR A 229 -17.69 3.52 7.68
CA TYR A 229 -18.66 4.46 7.13
C TYR A 229 -19.53 3.85 6.02
N GLY A 230 -19.47 2.54 5.82
CA GLY A 230 -20.30 1.84 4.84
C GLY A 230 -19.88 2.05 3.38
N VAL A 231 -18.69 2.62 3.13
CA VAL A 231 -18.10 2.83 1.79
C VAL A 231 -16.89 1.92 1.56
N ASN A 232 -16.61 1.59 0.30
CA ASN A 232 -15.41 0.84 -0.08
C ASN A 232 -14.13 1.62 0.25
N ASN A 233 -13.13 0.92 0.77
CA ASN A 233 -11.85 1.42 1.24
C ASN A 233 -10.76 0.34 1.05
N ILE A 234 -9.51 0.66 1.35
CA ILE A 234 -8.37 -0.27 1.38
C ILE A 234 -7.85 -0.47 2.81
N SER A 235 -7.64 -1.72 3.22
CA SER A 235 -6.99 -2.12 4.49
C SER A 235 -5.48 -2.27 4.27
N ALA A 236 -4.58 -2.25 5.27
CA ALA A 236 -4.65 -2.20 6.73
C ALA A 236 -3.71 -1.10 7.28
N GLU A 237 -3.76 -0.66 8.54
CA GLU A 237 -2.66 0.14 9.11
C GLU A 237 -1.42 -0.76 9.23
N ASP A 238 -0.34 -0.45 8.49
CA ASP A 238 0.93 -1.15 8.62
C ASP A 238 2.07 -0.16 8.80
N ARG A 239 2.59 -0.11 10.04
CA ARG A 239 3.70 0.77 10.42
C ARG A 239 5.06 0.27 9.97
N ASN A 240 5.19 -1.01 9.63
CA ASN A 240 6.41 -1.57 9.07
C ASN A 240 6.65 -1.07 7.64
N ALA A 241 5.60 -0.64 6.94
CA ALA A 241 5.70 0.02 5.62
C ALA A 241 5.80 1.56 5.70
N TRP A 242 6.05 2.13 6.89
CA TRP A 242 6.24 3.56 7.04
C TRP A 242 7.71 3.92 7.00
N ILE A 243 8.03 5.04 6.36
CA ILE A 243 9.33 5.69 6.48
C ILE A 243 9.16 7.12 6.94
N LYS A 244 10.23 7.71 7.45
CA LYS A 244 10.26 9.11 7.89
C LYS A 244 11.30 9.86 7.08
N LEU A 245 10.93 11.07 6.65
CA LEU A 245 11.87 11.98 6.00
C LEU A 245 12.63 12.80 7.04
N CYS A 246 13.89 13.12 6.74
CA CYS A 246 14.73 13.92 7.63
C CYS A 246 14.28 15.38 7.68
N MET A 247 14.06 15.99 6.51
CA MET A 247 13.78 17.42 6.37
C MET A 247 12.69 17.69 5.33
N LYS A 248 11.92 18.76 5.57
CA LYS A 248 10.97 19.29 4.60
C LYS A 248 11.73 20.06 3.51
N ASP A 249 11.21 20.04 2.29
CA ASP A 249 11.70 20.86 1.17
C ASP A 249 13.18 20.58 0.80
N MET A 250 13.66 19.35 1.03
CA MET A 250 14.97 18.87 0.60
C MET A 250 14.83 17.90 -0.58
N PHE A 251 15.84 17.83 -1.46
CA PHE A 251 15.89 16.77 -2.47
C PHE A 251 15.68 15.41 -1.80
N THR A 252 14.65 14.69 -2.23
CA THR A 252 14.28 13.38 -1.68
C THR A 252 14.33 12.36 -2.79
N ARG A 253 15.03 11.26 -2.54
CA ARG A 253 15.04 10.08 -3.40
C ARG A 253 14.66 8.88 -2.56
N ILE A 254 13.62 8.17 -2.97
CA ILE A 254 13.17 6.94 -2.32
C ILE A 254 13.29 5.82 -3.34
N THR A 255 14.13 4.84 -3.06
CA THR A 255 14.44 3.73 -3.97
C THR A 255 13.91 2.42 -3.39
N LEU A 256 13.06 1.73 -4.14
CA LEU A 256 12.42 0.49 -3.74
C LEU A 256 12.81 -0.63 -4.69
N LYS A 257 13.25 -1.74 -4.14
CA LYS A 257 13.52 -3.01 -4.83
C LYS A 257 12.29 -3.89 -4.76
N LEU A 258 11.85 -4.43 -5.88
CA LEU A 258 10.67 -5.27 -6.00
C LEU A 258 11.05 -6.65 -6.54
N TRP A 259 10.45 -7.69 -5.97
CA TRP A 259 10.63 -9.07 -6.42
C TRP A 259 9.30 -9.82 -6.48
N ARG A 260 9.20 -10.73 -7.44
CA ARG A 260 8.11 -11.70 -7.56
C ARG A 260 8.26 -12.86 -6.59
N GLU A 261 9.48 -13.37 -6.48
CA GLU A 261 9.87 -14.42 -5.54
C GLU A 261 10.60 -13.84 -4.34
N LYS A 262 10.58 -14.55 -3.21
CA LYS A 262 11.26 -14.10 -1.98
C LYS A 262 12.77 -14.15 -2.23
N PRO A 263 13.49 -13.01 -2.28
CA PRO A 263 14.93 -13.04 -2.43
C PRO A 263 15.61 -13.63 -1.19
N ALA A 264 16.82 -14.17 -1.38
CA ALA A 264 17.63 -14.69 -0.27
C ALA A 264 18.08 -13.60 0.72
N SER A 265 18.22 -12.35 0.26
CA SER A 265 18.54 -11.18 1.08
C SER A 265 18.08 -9.88 0.40
N ILE A 266 18.12 -8.76 1.13
CA ILE A 266 17.82 -7.42 0.60
C ILE A 266 18.82 -6.94 -0.47
N ASP A 267 19.98 -7.58 -0.56
CA ASP A 267 21.04 -7.28 -1.52
C ASP A 267 20.87 -8.02 -2.85
N ALA A 268 19.91 -8.94 -2.94
CA ALA A 268 19.61 -9.65 -4.18
C ALA A 268 19.23 -8.67 -5.30
N LYS A 269 19.55 -9.03 -6.55
CA LYS A 269 19.14 -8.25 -7.72
C LYS A 269 17.60 -8.17 -7.77
N PRO A 270 17.00 -6.97 -7.88
CA PRO A 270 15.55 -6.82 -8.02
C PRO A 270 15.06 -7.18 -9.42
N ASP A 271 13.79 -7.59 -9.51
CA ASP A 271 13.08 -7.71 -10.79
C ASP A 271 12.73 -6.32 -11.33
N ILE A 272 12.29 -5.42 -10.44
CA ILE A 272 11.98 -4.02 -10.75
C ILE A 272 12.55 -3.09 -9.68
N ILE A 273 13.03 -1.92 -10.12
CA ILE A 273 13.32 -0.79 -9.24
C ILE A 273 12.21 0.26 -9.41
N TYR A 274 11.62 0.72 -8.30
CA TYR A 274 10.71 1.86 -8.29
C TYR A 274 11.37 3.01 -7.53
N GLU A 275 11.57 4.14 -8.19
CA GLU A 275 12.22 5.31 -7.62
C GLU A 275 11.25 6.49 -7.59
N ILE A 276 11.13 7.15 -6.44
CA ILE A 276 10.39 8.40 -6.28
C ILE A 276 11.39 9.52 -6.03
N GLN A 277 11.38 10.53 -6.89
CA GLN A 277 12.19 11.73 -6.78
C GLN A 277 11.31 12.95 -6.49
N VAL A 278 11.58 13.65 -5.40
CA VAL A 278 10.93 14.93 -5.06
C VAL A 278 12.00 16.01 -5.05
N ILE A 279 11.93 16.90 -6.05
CA ILE A 279 12.95 17.92 -6.30
C ILE A 279 12.37 19.27 -5.87
N PRO A 280 12.82 19.83 -4.75
CA PRO A 280 12.37 21.14 -4.27
C PRO A 280 12.80 22.24 -5.25
N TYR A 281 12.14 23.39 -5.15
CA TYR A 281 12.48 24.59 -5.90
C TYR A 281 13.81 25.19 -5.46
#